data_AF-A0A377Q6A1-F1
#
_entry.id   AF-A0A377Q6A1-F1
#
_cell.length_a   1.000
_cell.length_b   1.000
_cell.length_c   1.000
_cell.angle_alpha   90.00
_cell.angle_beta   90.00
_cell.angle_gamma   90.00
#
_symmetry.space_group_name_H-M   'P 1'
#
loop_
_entity.id
_entity.type
_entity.pdbx_description
1 polymer ?
#
loop_
_entity_poly.entity_id
_entity_poly.type
_entity_poly.pdbx_seq_one_letter_code
_entity_poly.pdbx_strand_id
1 'polypeptide(L)'
;MFGMFRRKNLPAEPISWFEGEDTEMLSAISRAQESYPEFIAALEEESRRVVPAFEQALVKYSFPASKRNVKVEHIFLSDIEKRGDSVFGIVNGEPIYTNVVREGDRIEIERPRISDWLYVVNGVGVGGFTFKVMWAKFSDKEKAGYRDQAPFRWLADLV
;
A
#
# COMPACT_ATOMS: atom_id res chain seq x y z
N MET A 1 15.32 -19.94 -2.48
CA MET A 1 14.00 -20.42 -2.02
C MET A 1 13.21 -19.17 -1.67
N PHE A 2 12.45 -18.64 -2.63
CA PHE A 2 11.69 -17.39 -2.44
C PHE A 2 10.57 -17.67 -1.44
N GLY A 3 10.68 -17.07 -0.26
CA GLY A 3 9.72 -17.23 0.83
C GLY A 3 8.37 -16.69 0.38
N MET A 4 7.41 -17.60 0.23
CA MET A 4 6.00 -17.30 0.00
C MET A 4 5.50 -16.49 1.21
N PHE A 5 5.50 -15.15 1.10
CA PHE A 5 4.99 -14.26 2.14
C PHE A 5 3.50 -14.57 2.34
N ARG A 6 3.20 -15.28 3.44
CA ARG A 6 1.87 -15.74 3.80
C ARG A 6 0.95 -14.55 4.06
N ARG A 7 0.02 -14.31 3.14
CA ARG A 7 -1.40 -13.88 3.18
C ARG A 7 -2.10 -13.53 4.52
N LYS A 8 -1.58 -13.86 5.71
CA LYS A 8 -2.39 -13.97 6.93
C LYS A 8 -2.80 -12.66 7.62
N ASN A 9 -2.28 -11.50 7.22
CA ASN A 9 -2.41 -10.28 8.02
C ASN A 9 -2.90 -9.03 7.27
N LEU A 10 -3.27 -9.11 5.98
CA LEU A 10 -3.86 -7.98 5.25
C LEU A 10 -5.38 -8.13 5.20
N PRO A 11 -6.16 -7.04 5.33
CA PRO A 11 -7.62 -7.11 5.26
C PRO A 11 -8.04 -7.65 3.90
N ALA A 12 -8.98 -8.62 3.93
CA ALA A 12 -9.50 -9.28 2.73
C ALA A 12 -10.38 -8.35 1.86
N GLU A 13 -10.86 -7.25 2.44
CA GLU A 13 -11.78 -6.31 1.79
C GLU A 13 -11.03 -5.01 1.43
N PRO A 14 -11.20 -4.48 0.20
CA PRO A 14 -10.63 -3.19 -0.17
C PRO A 14 -11.28 -2.08 0.65
N ILE A 15 -10.47 -1.44 1.49
CA ILE A 15 -10.83 -0.23 2.22
C ILE A 15 -10.96 0.92 1.20
N SER A 16 -12.18 1.17 0.74
CA SER A 16 -12.56 2.21 -0.21
C SER A 16 -13.38 3.31 0.48
N TRP A 17 -12.73 4.28 1.10
CA TRP A 17 -13.41 5.33 1.88
C TRP A 17 -13.21 6.77 1.38
N PHE A 18 -12.88 7.01 0.10
CA PHE A 18 -12.76 8.39 -0.39
C PHE A 18 -13.37 8.56 -1.77
N GLU A 19 -14.47 9.32 -1.81
CA GLU A 19 -14.91 10.01 -3.01
C GLU A 19 -13.97 11.21 -3.26
N GLY A 20 -13.62 11.44 -4.52
CA GLY A 20 -12.43 12.18 -4.96
C GLY A 20 -12.40 13.70 -4.75
N GLU A 21 -12.88 14.22 -3.62
CA GLU A 21 -12.89 15.65 -3.31
C GLU A 21 -12.28 15.99 -1.93
N ASP A 22 -11.79 14.99 -1.19
CA ASP A 22 -11.12 15.22 0.09
C ASP A 22 -9.70 15.77 -0.12
N THR A 23 -9.52 17.06 0.14
CA THR A 23 -8.25 17.77 -0.05
C THR A 23 -7.10 17.19 0.76
N GLU A 24 -7.37 16.66 1.96
CA GLU A 24 -6.35 16.02 2.80
C GLU A 24 -5.91 14.68 2.21
N MET A 25 -6.86 13.90 1.67
CA MET A 25 -6.56 12.64 1.00
C MET A 25 -5.75 12.86 -0.28
N LEU A 26 -6.12 13.85 -1.09
CA LEU A 26 -5.38 14.22 -2.30
C LEU A 26 -3.96 14.71 -1.96
N SER A 27 -3.81 15.49 -0.88
CA SER A 27 -2.49 15.91 -0.38
C SER A 27 -1.66 14.72 0.09
N ALA A 28 -2.26 13.76 0.78
CA ALA A 28 -1.58 12.54 1.21
C ALA A 28 -1.12 11.67 0.03
N ILE A 29 -1.94 11.55 -1.02
CA ILE A 29 -1.55 10.88 -2.27
C ILE A 29 -0.38 11.60 -2.94
N SER A 30 -0.45 12.94 -3.07
CA SER A 30 0.66 13.74 -3.64
C SER A 30 1.95 13.51 -2.86
N ARG A 31 1.88 13.53 -1.53
CA ARG A 31 3.03 13.27 -0.66
C ARG A 31 3.57 11.85 -0.84
N ALA A 32 2.72 10.84 -0.95
CA ALA A 32 3.15 9.47 -1.22
C ALA A 32 3.89 9.37 -2.57
N GLN A 33 3.36 10.03 -3.61
CA GLN A 33 4.01 10.08 -4.92
C GLN A 33 5.34 10.82 -4.86
N GLU A 34 5.39 12.01 -4.26
CA GLU A 34 6.59 12.84 -4.12
C GLU A 34 7.72 12.13 -3.34
N SER A 35 7.37 11.43 -2.26
CA SER A 35 8.32 10.70 -1.40
C SER A 35 8.63 9.27 -1.89
N TYR A 36 8.01 8.79 -2.97
CA TYR A 36 8.28 7.45 -3.52
C TYR A 36 9.78 7.15 -3.78
N PRO A 37 10.63 8.10 -4.22
CA PRO A 37 12.07 7.85 -4.33
C PRO A 37 12.74 7.46 -3.01
N GLU A 38 12.24 7.94 -1.86
CA GLU A 38 12.72 7.56 -0.53
C GLU A 38 12.41 6.09 -0.25
N PHE A 39 11.21 5.63 -0.61
CA PHE A 39 10.83 4.23 -0.52
C PHE A 39 11.72 3.33 -1.40
N ILE A 40 12.03 3.76 -2.61
CA ILE A 40 12.93 3.02 -3.51
C ILE A 40 14.35 2.95 -2.95
N ALA A 41 14.89 4.06 -2.42
CA ALA A 41 16.20 4.06 -1.78
C ALA A 41 16.25 3.08 -0.58
N ALA A 42 15.17 3.04 0.22
CA ALA A 42 15.06 2.14 1.36
C ALA A 42 15.00 0.65 0.92
N LEU A 43 14.29 0.33 -0.17
CA LEU A 43 14.28 -1.01 -0.77
C LEU A 43 15.65 -1.42 -1.32
N GLU A 44 16.38 -0.49 -1.94
CA GLU A 44 17.73 -0.76 -2.43
C GLU A 44 18.71 -1.04 -1.27
N GLU A 45 18.63 -0.27 -0.19
CA GLU A 45 19.38 -0.55 1.04
C GLU A 45 19.02 -1.91 1.63
N GLU A 46 17.72 -2.22 1.69
CA GLU A 46 17.22 -3.50 2.18
C GLU A 46 17.76 -4.68 1.36
N SER A 47 17.76 -4.57 0.03
CA SER A 47 18.28 -5.62 -0.87
C SER A 47 19.76 -5.94 -0.68
N ARG A 48 20.53 -5.03 -0.07
CA ARG A 48 21.96 -5.23 0.22
C ARG A 48 22.20 -5.92 1.58
N ARG A 49 21.16 -6.11 2.39
CA ARG A 49 21.29 -6.73 3.71
C ARG A 49 21.44 -8.24 3.61
N VAL A 50 22.30 -8.79 4.47
CA VAL A 50 22.43 -10.25 4.64
C VAL A 50 21.22 -10.81 5.40
N VAL A 51 20.75 -10.07 6.42
CA VAL A 51 19.55 -10.39 7.20
C VAL A 51 18.49 -9.34 6.87
N PRO A 52 17.36 -9.71 6.24
CA PRO A 52 16.29 -8.77 5.96
C PRO A 52 15.79 -8.07 7.23
N ALA A 53 15.63 -6.75 7.17
CA ALA A 53 15.05 -5.93 8.21
C ALA A 53 13.57 -5.61 7.93
N PHE A 54 13.16 -5.61 6.66
CA PHE A 54 11.79 -5.31 6.29
C PHE A 54 10.89 -6.51 6.54
N GLU A 55 9.86 -6.33 7.35
CA GLU A 55 8.80 -7.32 7.57
C GLU A 55 7.79 -7.33 6.43
N GLN A 56 7.55 -6.15 5.85
CA GLN A 56 6.64 -5.89 4.73
C GLN A 56 7.13 -4.68 3.94
N ALA A 57 6.87 -4.68 2.63
CA ALA A 57 6.95 -3.50 1.78
C ALA A 57 5.76 -3.54 0.80
N LEU A 58 4.96 -2.48 0.78
CA LEU A 58 3.69 -2.43 0.08
C LEU A 58 3.55 -1.11 -0.69
N VAL A 59 2.95 -1.18 -1.87
CA VAL A 59 2.52 -0.02 -2.65
C VAL A 59 1.02 -0.13 -2.87
N LYS A 60 0.23 0.89 -2.50
CA LYS A 60 -1.20 0.94 -2.82
C LYS A 60 -1.36 1.60 -4.19
N TYR A 61 -1.86 0.86 -5.17
CA TYR A 61 -1.82 1.21 -6.58
C TYR A 61 -3.22 1.28 -7.19
N SER A 62 -3.46 2.29 -8.03
CA SER A 62 -4.74 2.49 -8.70
C SER A 62 -4.81 1.77 -10.05
N PHE A 63 -5.86 0.98 -10.23
CA PHE A 63 -6.24 0.35 -11.49
C PHE A 63 -7.53 0.99 -12.01
N PRO A 64 -7.68 1.16 -13.34
CA PRO A 64 -8.95 1.63 -13.90
C PRO A 64 -10.03 0.58 -13.61
N ALA A 65 -11.16 1.03 -13.07
CA ALA A 65 -12.31 0.17 -12.84
C ALA A 65 -13.16 0.09 -14.11
N SER A 66 -13.79 -1.07 -14.32
CA SER A 66 -14.67 -1.35 -15.46
C SER A 66 -16.11 -1.67 -15.04
N LYS A 67 -16.40 -1.59 -13.72
CA LYS A 67 -17.69 -1.94 -13.12
C LYS A 67 -18.22 -0.79 -12.24
N ARG A 68 -19.55 -0.69 -12.17
CA ARG A 68 -20.31 0.00 -11.09
C ARG A 68 -20.00 1.47 -10.80
N ASN A 69 -19.90 2.34 -11.82
CA ASN A 69 -19.66 3.79 -11.65
C ASN A 69 -18.42 4.17 -10.81
N VAL A 70 -17.55 3.20 -10.49
CA VAL A 70 -16.26 3.42 -9.85
C VAL A 70 -15.25 3.75 -10.95
N LYS A 71 -14.47 4.82 -10.78
CA LYS A 71 -13.46 5.23 -11.77
C LYS A 71 -12.18 4.42 -11.64
N VAL A 72 -11.73 4.20 -10.40
CA VAL A 72 -10.49 3.49 -10.08
C VAL A 72 -10.68 2.59 -8.88
N GLU A 73 -9.97 1.48 -8.86
CA GLU A 73 -9.85 0.59 -7.72
C GLU A 73 -8.41 0.63 -7.21
N HIS A 74 -8.24 0.76 -5.89
CA HIS A 74 -6.93 0.79 -5.27
C HIS A 74 -6.63 -0.55 -4.60
N ILE A 75 -5.57 -1.22 -5.04
CA ILE A 75 -5.16 -2.54 -4.56
C ILE A 75 -3.72 -2.48 -4.08
N PHE A 76 -3.37 -3.24 -3.04
CA PHE A 76 -1.99 -3.35 -2.61
C PHE A 76 -1.17 -4.18 -3.59
N LEU A 77 0.09 -3.80 -3.75
CA LEU A 77 1.15 -4.58 -4.35
C LEU A 77 2.13 -4.98 -3.24
N SER A 78 2.59 -6.23 -3.24
CA SER A 78 3.69 -6.72 -2.41
C SER A 78 4.89 -7.15 -3.25
N ASP A 79 5.92 -7.70 -2.61
CA ASP A 79 7.11 -8.26 -3.27
C ASP A 79 7.73 -7.24 -4.24
N ILE A 80 7.88 -6.00 -3.75
CA ILE A 80 8.33 -4.87 -4.54
C ILE A 80 9.81 -5.09 -4.91
N GLU A 81 10.09 -5.06 -6.21
CA GLU A 81 11.40 -5.40 -6.75
C GLU A 81 11.84 -4.36 -7.77
N LYS A 82 13.01 -3.77 -7.58
CA LYS A 82 13.66 -2.92 -8.58
C LYS A 82 14.50 -3.78 -9.54
N ARG A 83 14.32 -3.61 -10.85
CA ARG A 83 15.16 -4.19 -11.90
C ARG A 83 15.60 -3.12 -12.88
N GLY A 84 16.87 -2.71 -12.79
CA GLY A 84 17.37 -1.56 -13.55
C GLY A 84 16.61 -0.31 -13.11
N ASP A 85 15.97 0.36 -14.08
CA ASP A 85 15.19 1.58 -13.84
C ASP A 85 13.70 1.30 -13.54
N SER A 86 13.24 0.07 -13.75
CA SER A 86 11.85 -0.33 -13.53
C SER A 86 11.63 -0.89 -12.14
N VAL A 87 10.46 -0.63 -11.57
CA VAL A 87 10.01 -1.21 -10.29
C VAL A 87 8.80 -2.07 -10.55
N PHE A 88 8.78 -3.27 -10.00
CA PHE A 88 7.69 -4.24 -10.14
C PHE A 88 7.08 -4.56 -8.78
N GLY A 89 5.82 -4.97 -8.80
CA GLY A 89 5.13 -5.51 -7.62
C GLY A 89 4.15 -6.61 -8.01
N ILE A 90 3.75 -7.41 -7.03
CA ILE A 90 2.76 -8.48 -7.17
C ILE A 90 1.42 -7.99 -6.60
N VAL A 91 0.35 -8.07 -7.39
CA VAL A 91 -1.00 -7.71 -6.94
C VAL A 91 -1.39 -8.56 -5.73
N ASN A 92 -1.63 -7.91 -4.60
CA ASN A 92 -1.89 -8.52 -3.31
C ASN A 92 -3.25 -8.08 -2.76
N GLY A 93 -4.29 -8.57 -3.42
CA GLY A 93 -5.69 -8.33 -3.12
C GLY A 93 -6.56 -8.76 -4.29
N GLU A 94 -7.74 -9.32 -4.02
CA GLU A 94 -8.67 -9.74 -5.07
C GLU A 94 -9.35 -8.52 -5.69
N PRO A 95 -9.20 -8.29 -7.02
CA PRO A 95 -9.85 -7.16 -7.67
C PRO A 95 -11.37 -7.33 -7.73
N ILE A 96 -12.12 -6.31 -7.30
CA ILE A 96 -13.58 -6.28 -7.29
C ILE A 96 -14.12 -5.56 -8.53
N TYR A 97 -13.58 -4.38 -8.84
CA TYR A 97 -14.11 -3.44 -9.82
C TYR A 97 -13.31 -3.38 -11.12
N THR A 98 -12.03 -3.73 -11.10
CA THR A 98 -11.21 -3.86 -12.29
C THR A 98 -11.21 -5.28 -12.86
N ASN A 99 -10.99 -5.40 -14.16
CA ASN A 99 -10.75 -6.65 -14.87
C ASN A 99 -9.39 -6.67 -15.57
N VAL A 100 -8.53 -5.68 -15.30
CA VAL A 100 -7.23 -5.51 -15.96
C VAL A 100 -6.11 -6.34 -15.31
N VAL A 101 -6.32 -6.79 -14.08
CA VAL A 101 -5.39 -7.60 -13.28
C VAL A 101 -6.14 -8.64 -12.45
N ARG A 102 -5.41 -9.59 -11.89
CA ARG A 102 -5.84 -10.60 -10.90
C ARG A 102 -4.86 -10.63 -9.73
N GLU A 103 -5.30 -11.13 -8.57
CA GLU A 103 -4.39 -11.40 -7.44
C GLU A 103 -3.24 -12.30 -7.91
N GLY A 104 -2.00 -11.95 -7.56
CA GLY A 104 -0.78 -12.65 -7.96
C GLY A 104 -0.14 -12.16 -9.26
N ASP A 105 -0.79 -11.28 -10.03
CA ASP A 105 -0.18 -10.72 -11.25
C ASP A 105 1.02 -9.84 -10.90
N ARG A 106 2.10 -9.97 -11.69
CA ARG A 106 3.26 -9.06 -11.61
C ARG A 106 3.05 -7.89 -12.54
N ILE A 107 3.14 -6.67 -12.00
CA ILE A 107 2.96 -5.44 -12.78
C ILE A 107 4.16 -4.50 -12.60
N GLU A 108 4.40 -3.66 -13.60
CA GLU A 108 5.34 -2.54 -13.48
C GLU A 108 4.64 -1.34 -12.82
N ILE A 109 5.31 -0.70 -11.86
CA ILE A 109 4.76 0.37 -11.04
C ILE A 109 5.02 1.71 -11.70
N GLU A 110 3.95 2.37 -12.14
CA GLU A 110 3.97 3.74 -12.63
C GLU A 110 3.70 4.71 -11.47
N ARG A 111 4.63 5.64 -11.22
CA ARG A 111 4.53 6.61 -10.12
C ARG A 111 3.18 7.36 -10.05
N PRO A 112 2.57 7.82 -11.15
CA PRO A 112 1.29 8.54 -11.10
C PRO A 112 0.10 7.71 -10.61
N ARG A 113 0.21 6.38 -10.61
CA ARG A 113 -0.84 5.45 -10.14
C ARG A 113 -0.65 5.03 -8.69
N ILE A 114 0.43 5.47 -8.05
CA ILE A 114 0.66 5.23 -6.63
C ILE A 114 -0.27 6.13 -5.83
N SER A 115 -1.03 5.52 -4.94
CA SER A 115 -1.87 6.23 -3.96
C SER A 115 -1.30 6.22 -2.56
N ASP A 116 -0.47 5.23 -2.22
CA ASP A 116 0.28 5.19 -0.97
C ASP A 116 1.43 4.18 -1.08
N TRP A 117 2.35 4.21 -0.13
CA TRP A 117 3.36 3.17 0.07
C TRP A 117 3.69 3.05 1.55
N LEU A 118 4.12 1.87 1.99
CA LEU A 118 4.66 1.69 3.33
C LEU A 118 5.64 0.52 3.38
N TYR A 119 6.57 0.57 4.32
CA TYR A 119 7.36 -0.59 4.73
C TYR A 119 7.39 -0.69 6.25
N VAL A 120 7.65 -1.89 6.76
CA VAL A 120 7.58 -2.18 8.19
C VAL A 120 8.94 -2.66 8.68
N VAL A 121 9.44 -2.02 9.74
CA VAL A 121 10.68 -2.41 10.44
C VAL A 121 10.41 -2.42 11.93
N ASN A 122 10.73 -3.52 12.60
CA ASN A 122 10.50 -3.71 14.04
C ASN A 122 9.05 -3.43 14.45
N GLY A 123 8.09 -3.88 13.64
CA GLY A 123 6.65 -3.68 13.84
C GLY A 123 6.14 -2.27 13.52
N VAL A 124 7.01 -1.31 13.16
CA VAL A 124 6.65 0.09 12.90
C VAL A 124 6.61 0.36 11.39
N GLY A 125 5.51 0.95 10.93
CA GLY A 125 5.31 1.33 9.54
C GLY A 125 5.86 2.73 9.23
N VAL A 126 6.71 2.81 8.20
CA VAL A 126 7.14 4.07 7.56
C VAL A 126 6.29 4.30 6.31
N GLY A 127 5.91 5.55 6.02
CA GLY A 127 4.97 5.89 4.96
C GLY A 127 3.51 5.87 5.46
N GLY A 128 2.61 5.27 4.67
CA GLY A 128 1.19 5.09 5.00
C GLY A 128 0.42 6.41 5.12
N PHE A 129 0.68 7.35 4.21
CA PHE A 129 0.19 8.73 4.30
C PHE A 129 -1.33 8.80 4.23
N THR A 130 -1.94 8.09 3.28
CA THR A 130 -3.40 8.04 3.15
C THR A 130 -4.02 7.32 4.33
N PHE A 131 -3.37 6.27 4.84
CA PHE A 131 -3.84 5.55 6.02
C PHE A 131 -3.82 6.39 7.30
N LYS A 132 -2.86 7.30 7.45
CA LYS A 132 -2.84 8.26 8.55
C LYS A 132 -4.00 9.26 8.46
N VAL A 133 -4.32 9.76 7.27
CA VAL A 133 -5.51 10.61 7.04
C VAL A 133 -6.79 9.83 7.35
N MET A 134 -6.89 8.57 6.89
CA MET A 134 -8.03 7.71 7.22
C MET A 134 -8.19 7.52 8.73
N TRP A 135 -7.10 7.20 9.42
CA TRP A 135 -7.10 6.97 10.85
C TRP A 135 -7.54 8.20 11.64
N ALA A 136 -7.12 9.39 11.22
CA ALA A 136 -7.53 10.64 11.86
C ALA A 136 -9.05 10.87 11.78
N LYS A 137 -9.70 10.37 10.73
CA LYS A 137 -11.15 10.52 10.49
C LYS A 137 -11.99 9.41 11.12
N PHE A 138 -11.40 8.29 11.51
CA PHE A 138 -12.11 7.21 12.17
C PHE A 138 -12.65 7.66 13.54
N SER A 139 -13.90 7.30 13.81
CA SER A 139 -14.47 7.30 15.15
C SER A 139 -13.74 6.32 16.07
N ASP A 140 -13.88 6.48 17.38
CA ASP A 140 -13.25 5.56 18.35
C ASP A 140 -13.68 4.10 18.16
N LYS A 141 -14.94 3.90 17.74
CA LYS A 141 -15.47 2.57 17.41
C LYS A 141 -14.76 1.96 16.20
N GLU A 142 -14.53 2.74 15.15
CA GLU A 142 -13.80 2.29 13.97
C GLU A 142 -12.33 2.03 14.30
N LYS A 143 -11.69 2.93 15.05
CA LYS A 143 -10.30 2.74 15.53
C LYS A 143 -10.18 1.43 16.30
N ALA A 144 -11.08 1.15 17.25
CA ALA A 144 -11.08 -0.09 18.00
C ALA A 144 -11.24 -1.34 17.09
N GLY A 145 -12.05 -1.24 16.03
CA GLY A 145 -12.25 -2.33 15.08
C GLY A 145 -11.05 -2.61 14.17
N TYR A 146 -10.30 -1.56 13.79
CA TYR A 146 -9.21 -1.66 12.82
C TYR A 146 -7.80 -1.64 13.41
N ARG A 147 -7.62 -1.26 14.69
CA ARG A 147 -6.31 -1.06 15.32
C ARG A 147 -5.35 -2.23 15.13
N ASP A 148 -5.83 -3.46 15.28
CA ASP A 148 -5.00 -4.66 15.22
C ASP A 148 -4.87 -5.24 13.80
N GLN A 149 -5.48 -4.59 12.80
CA GLN A 149 -5.46 -5.00 11.40
C GLN A 149 -4.43 -4.20 10.62
N ALA A 150 -3.78 -4.82 9.63
CA ALA A 150 -2.91 -4.08 8.73
C ALA A 150 -3.72 -3.14 7.81
N PRO A 151 -3.12 -2.03 7.37
CA PRO A 151 -1.81 -1.52 7.81
C PRO A 151 -1.87 -0.77 9.15
N PHE A 152 -3.04 -0.54 9.74
CA PHE A 152 -3.22 0.30 10.93
C PHE A 152 -2.43 -0.18 12.16
N ARG A 153 -2.28 -1.50 12.37
CA ARG A 153 -1.43 -2.06 13.43
C ARG A 153 0.04 -1.61 13.37
N TRP A 154 0.52 -1.22 12.19
CA TRP A 154 1.89 -0.72 12.01
C TRP A 154 1.97 0.81 12.11
N LEU A 155 0.82 1.49 12.03
CA LEU A 155 0.73 2.95 11.97
C LEU A 155 0.16 3.57 13.26
N ALA A 156 -0.23 2.72 14.22
CA ALA A 156 -1.01 3.11 15.40
C ALA A 156 -0.27 3.98 16.43
N ASP A 157 1.06 4.09 16.34
CA ASP A 157 1.88 4.87 17.28
C ASP A 157 2.41 6.19 16.69
N LEU A 158 1.78 6.71 15.64
CA LEU A 158 2.14 7.98 15.01
C LEU A 158 0.92 8.87 14.74
N VAL A 159 0.15 9.20 15.79
CA VAL A 159 -0.23 10.56 16.26
C VAL A 159 -0.76 10.42 17.68
#